data_AF-A0A0J8S3F2-F1
#
_entry.id   AF-A0A0J8S3F2-F1
#
_cell.length_a   1.000
_cell.length_b   1.000
_cell.length_c   1.000
_cell.angle_alpha   90.00
_cell.angle_beta   90.00
_cell.angle_gamma   90.00
#
_symmetry.space_group_name_H-M   'P 1'
#
loop_
_entity.id
_entity.type
_entity.pdbx_description
1 polymer ?
#
loop_
_entity_poly.entity_id
_entity_poly.type
_entity_poly.pdbx_seq_one_letter_code
_entity_poly.pdbx_strand_id
1 'polypeptide(L)'
;MSAPEAPASQPADAENVIPRAELDVSKLHALPSEQQDLYLLTFTTDLVQYTAKLDKDGIFSQQEFIKRELFKIIKLQSPVPTRLIRNNIGRCFGAIFTKGNRAILYDTVNELIGILNAGKNEVDLKAKFAAAVALGEIFTVAGGSLINQSSVTCAVLLKLFKSSQQHAGLRSSLYTAIRKVVAGIGTPVDESTAKDIWKHARNAAVSDKAYSVQASACLCLEQLIKSTPYFNNLNDFENLKSTIWKVIDSPVTSVRHASAACLAAILVKGHSVGGQVDVPTVKRPKKPLRARSRGCRG
;
A
#
# COMPACT_ATOMS: atom_id res chain seq x y z
N MET A 1 27.73 -59.83 36.40
CA MET A 1 27.47 -59.51 34.98
C MET A 1 26.86 -58.13 34.93
N SER A 2 27.58 -57.22 34.29
CA SER A 2 27.33 -55.78 34.24
C SER A 2 26.08 -55.43 33.44
N ALA A 3 25.30 -54.47 33.92
CA ALA A 3 24.40 -53.65 33.11
C ALA A 3 24.79 -52.18 33.35
N PRO A 4 25.07 -51.38 32.32
CA PRO A 4 25.39 -49.97 32.49
C PRO A 4 24.11 -49.15 32.66
N GLU A 5 24.11 -48.31 33.68
CA GLU A 5 23.08 -47.32 33.98
C GLU A 5 23.18 -46.17 32.98
N ALA A 6 22.07 -45.84 32.32
CA ALA A 6 21.98 -44.74 31.37
C ALA A 6 22.01 -43.38 32.10
N PRO A 7 22.73 -42.36 31.61
CA PRO A 7 22.71 -41.05 32.24
C PRO A 7 21.38 -40.35 31.98
N ALA A 8 20.79 -39.86 33.07
CA ALA A 8 19.60 -39.03 33.08
C ALA A 8 19.76 -37.81 32.15
N SER A 9 18.85 -37.67 31.19
CA SER A 9 18.67 -36.45 30.41
C SER A 9 18.14 -35.34 31.32
N GLN A 10 18.98 -34.35 31.60
CA GLN A 10 18.55 -33.08 32.19
C GLN A 10 17.57 -32.39 31.21
N PRO A 11 16.47 -31.79 31.70
CA PRO A 11 15.57 -31.03 30.85
C PRO A 11 16.29 -29.78 30.34
N ALA A 12 16.33 -29.63 29.01
CA ALA A 12 16.87 -28.46 28.35
C ALA A 12 16.17 -27.19 28.84
N ASP A 13 16.99 -26.20 29.21
CA ASP A 13 16.59 -24.87 29.67
C ASP A 13 15.54 -24.24 28.74
N ALA A 14 14.32 -24.12 29.25
CA ALA A 14 13.25 -23.31 28.68
C ALA A 14 13.37 -21.83 29.09
N GLU A 15 14.59 -21.33 29.27
CA GLU A 15 14.87 -19.94 29.66
C GLU A 15 15.57 -19.19 28.53
N ASN A 16 14.78 -18.76 27.54
CA ASN A 16 15.08 -17.55 26.76
C ASN A 16 13.85 -17.03 26.00
N VAL A 17 12.68 -17.11 26.63
CA VAL A 17 11.52 -16.35 26.16
C VAL A 17 11.71 -14.93 26.69
N ILE A 18 12.23 -14.05 25.82
CA ILE A 18 12.32 -12.60 26.04
C ILE A 18 11.00 -12.13 26.70
N PRO A 19 11.06 -11.41 27.85
CA PRO A 19 9.88 -11.11 28.65
C PRO A 19 8.78 -10.48 27.79
N ARG A 20 7.54 -10.95 27.94
CA ARG A 20 6.33 -10.37 27.33
C ARG A 20 6.28 -8.87 27.60
N ALA A 21 6.78 -8.07 26.67
CA ALA A 21 6.58 -6.63 26.69
C ALA A 21 5.14 -6.37 26.25
N GLU A 22 4.21 -6.48 27.19
CA GLU A 22 2.86 -5.94 27.03
C GLU A 22 2.92 -4.43 27.18
N LEU A 23 2.22 -3.70 26.32
CA LEU A 23 2.14 -2.26 26.45
C LEU A 23 1.28 -1.94 27.70
N ASP A 24 1.96 -1.47 28.74
CA ASP A 24 1.34 -0.90 29.94
C ASP A 24 0.87 0.53 29.64
N VAL A 25 -0.43 0.67 29.36
CA VAL A 25 -1.08 1.95 29.06
C VAL A 25 -1.18 2.82 30.30
N SER A 26 -1.36 2.22 31.48
CA SER A 26 -1.45 2.94 32.75
C SER A 26 -0.12 3.62 33.05
N LYS A 27 0.99 2.90 32.90
CA LYS A 27 2.34 3.46 33.01
C LYS A 27 2.59 4.53 31.95
N LEU A 28 2.19 4.28 30.70
CA LEU A 28 2.32 5.26 29.63
C LEU A 28 1.64 6.59 29.97
N HIS A 29 0.42 6.56 30.52
CA HIS A 29 -0.32 7.79 30.85
C HIS A 29 0.13 8.44 32.16
N ALA A 30 0.79 7.69 33.04
CA ALA A 30 1.42 8.25 34.25
C ALA A 30 2.70 9.04 33.97
N LEU A 31 3.31 8.88 32.79
CA LEU A 31 4.52 9.59 32.39
C LEU A 31 4.22 11.02 31.91
N PRO A 32 5.17 11.97 32.07
CA PRO A 32 5.12 13.28 31.40
C PRO A 32 5.03 13.14 29.87
N SER A 33 4.35 14.06 29.20
CA SER A 33 4.04 13.99 27.76
C SER A 33 5.22 13.64 26.85
N GLU A 34 6.40 14.25 27.07
CA GLU A 34 7.61 13.96 26.28
C GLU A 34 8.12 12.53 26.48
N GLN A 35 7.98 12.00 27.70
CA GLN A 35 8.37 10.64 28.03
C GLN A 35 7.36 9.61 27.50
N GLN A 36 6.10 10.00 27.27
CA GLN A 36 5.09 9.13 26.66
C GLN A 36 5.47 8.76 25.23
N ASP A 37 5.87 9.76 24.43
CA ASP A 37 6.30 9.55 23.04
C ASP A 37 7.54 8.65 22.96
N LEU A 38 8.52 8.90 23.83
CA LEU A 38 9.73 8.09 23.89
C LEU A 38 9.43 6.66 24.32
N TYR A 39 8.58 6.46 25.34
CA TYR A 39 8.18 5.14 25.80
C TYR A 39 7.51 4.33 24.69
N LEU A 40 6.56 4.94 23.98
CA LEU A 40 5.86 4.28 22.88
C LEU A 40 6.79 3.99 21.69
N LEU A 41 7.73 4.89 21.40
CA LEU A 41 8.74 4.67 20.37
C LEU A 41 9.66 3.49 20.72
N THR A 42 10.18 3.45 21.94
CA THR A 42 11.04 2.36 22.43
C THR A 42 10.28 1.04 22.35
N PHE A 43 9.06 0.99 22.90
CA PHE A 43 8.21 -0.20 22.85
C PHE A 43 8.00 -0.72 21.42
N THR A 44 7.62 0.15 20.49
CA THR A 44 7.39 -0.28 19.10
C THR A 44 8.67 -0.67 18.37
N THR A 45 9.81 -0.08 18.74
CA THR A 45 11.12 -0.46 18.18
C THR A 45 11.54 -1.84 18.69
N ASP A 46 11.36 -2.10 19.98
CA ASP A 46 11.63 -3.40 20.59
C ASP A 46 10.72 -4.48 20.00
N LEU A 47 9.43 -4.16 19.75
CA LEU A 47 8.51 -5.07 19.09
C LEU A 47 8.96 -5.41 17.65
N VAL A 48 9.46 -4.43 16.89
CA VAL A 48 10.04 -4.68 15.56
C VAL A 48 11.27 -5.60 15.67
N GLN A 49 12.18 -5.35 16.61
CA GLN A 49 13.36 -6.21 16.81
C GLN A 49 12.98 -7.62 17.26
N TYR A 50 11.97 -7.73 18.13
CA TYR A 50 11.45 -8.99 18.63
C TYR A 50 10.88 -9.83 17.47
N THR A 51 9.99 -9.25 16.66
CA THR A 51 9.44 -9.96 15.49
C THR A 51 10.49 -10.31 14.42
N ALA A 52 11.56 -9.53 14.32
CA ALA A 52 12.68 -9.84 13.43
C ALA A 52 13.47 -11.07 13.90
N LYS A 53 13.70 -11.20 15.22
CA LYS A 53 14.46 -12.30 15.86
C LYS A 53 13.70 -13.63 15.89
N LEU A 54 12.37 -13.58 16.00
CA LEU A 54 11.56 -14.80 16.01
C LEU A 54 11.64 -15.56 14.68
N ASP A 55 11.69 -16.88 14.77
CA ASP A 55 11.53 -17.81 13.66
C ASP A 55 10.04 -18.02 13.33
N LYS A 56 9.74 -18.97 12.44
CA LYS A 56 8.35 -19.20 11.99
C LYS A 56 7.46 -19.68 13.14
N ASP A 57 7.93 -20.63 13.95
CA ASP A 57 7.17 -21.20 15.06
C ASP A 57 7.00 -20.19 16.20
N GLY A 58 8.04 -19.39 16.47
CA GLY A 58 7.99 -18.26 17.38
C GLY A 58 6.98 -17.21 16.96
N ILE A 59 6.97 -16.80 15.68
CA ILE A 59 5.95 -15.87 15.17
C ILE A 59 4.57 -16.48 15.27
N PHE A 60 4.39 -17.74 14.88
CA PHE A 60 3.10 -18.42 14.92
C PHE A 60 2.49 -18.42 16.33
N SER A 61 3.28 -18.76 17.35
CA SER A 61 2.82 -18.79 18.75
C SER A 61 2.51 -17.40 19.32
N GLN A 62 3.24 -16.36 18.89
CA GLN A 62 3.08 -14.99 19.39
C GLN A 62 2.19 -14.11 18.50
N GLN A 63 1.67 -14.62 17.39
CA GLN A 63 1.03 -13.80 16.36
C GLN A 63 -0.19 -13.04 16.88
N GLU A 64 -1.10 -13.70 17.59
CA GLU A 64 -2.31 -13.06 18.12
C GLU A 64 -1.96 -12.03 19.21
N PHE A 65 -0.93 -12.32 20.01
CA PHE A 65 -0.39 -11.39 21.00
C PHE A 65 0.12 -10.10 20.31
N ILE A 66 1.00 -10.24 19.33
CA ILE A 66 1.57 -9.10 18.59
C ILE A 66 0.44 -8.31 17.93
N LYS A 67 -0.48 -8.97 17.23
CA LYS A 67 -1.64 -8.33 16.60
C LYS A 67 -2.44 -7.50 17.62
N ARG A 68 -2.74 -8.06 18.80
CA ARG A 68 -3.47 -7.35 19.85
C ARG A 68 -2.74 -6.10 20.32
N GLU A 69 -1.43 -6.19 20.56
CA GLU A 69 -0.64 -5.02 20.96
C GLU A 69 -0.57 -3.95 19.85
N LEU A 70 -0.48 -4.35 18.58
CA LEU A 70 -0.53 -3.42 17.45
C LEU A 70 -1.87 -2.69 17.37
N PHE A 71 -2.99 -3.39 17.54
CA PHE A 71 -4.31 -2.75 17.58
C PHE A 71 -4.51 -1.87 18.81
N LYS A 72 -3.94 -2.24 19.96
CA LYS A 72 -3.92 -1.39 21.17
C LYS A 72 -3.23 -0.06 20.88
N ILE A 73 -2.08 -0.07 20.18
CA ILE A 73 -1.37 1.15 19.79
C ILE A 73 -2.17 1.97 18.75
N ILE A 74 -2.75 1.32 17.73
CA ILE A 74 -3.54 2.01 16.70
C ILE A 74 -4.74 2.76 17.31
N LYS A 75 -5.41 2.15 18.28
CA LYS A 75 -6.61 2.69 18.94
C LYS A 75 -6.30 3.63 20.10
N LEU A 76 -5.02 3.90 20.37
CA LEU A 76 -4.60 4.76 21.47
C LEU A 76 -4.97 6.23 21.21
N GLN A 77 -5.60 6.89 22.19
CA GLN A 77 -6.01 8.30 22.10
C GLN A 77 -4.81 9.25 22.22
N SER A 78 -3.88 8.91 23.11
CA SER A 78 -2.68 9.68 23.44
C SER A 78 -1.58 8.74 23.95
N PRO A 79 -0.30 8.95 23.59
CA PRO A 79 0.18 9.95 22.63
C PRO A 79 -0.18 9.61 21.18
N VAL A 80 -0.12 10.60 20.29
CA VAL A 80 -0.45 10.42 18.88
C VAL A 80 0.70 9.68 18.18
N PRO A 81 0.47 8.52 17.55
CA PRO A 81 1.54 7.77 16.90
C PRO A 81 2.30 8.63 15.89
N THR A 82 3.59 8.86 16.09
CA THR A 82 4.45 9.60 15.16
C THR A 82 4.68 8.81 13.86
N ARG A 83 5.32 9.43 12.85
CA ARG A 83 5.64 8.72 11.59
C ARG A 83 6.45 7.44 11.84
N LEU A 84 7.41 7.48 12.75
CA LEU A 84 8.27 6.32 13.04
C LEU A 84 7.48 5.21 13.73
N ILE A 85 6.64 5.56 14.70
CA ILE A 85 5.75 4.62 15.39
C ILE A 85 4.79 3.94 14.39
N ARG A 86 4.16 4.70 13.48
CA ARG A 86 3.29 4.13 12.44
C ARG A 86 4.05 3.18 11.51
N ASN A 87 5.28 3.51 11.13
CA ASN A 87 6.12 2.63 10.31
C ASN A 87 6.51 1.35 11.07
N ASN A 88 6.80 1.44 12.36
CA ASN A 88 7.09 0.27 13.19
C ASN A 88 5.86 -0.66 13.28
N ILE A 89 4.66 -0.10 13.49
CA ILE A 89 3.40 -0.86 13.48
C ILE A 89 3.25 -1.63 12.16
N GLY A 90 3.43 -0.95 11.04
CA GLY A 90 3.36 -1.57 9.73
C GLY A 90 4.42 -2.65 9.51
N ARG A 91 5.67 -2.44 9.96
CA ARG A 91 6.74 -3.45 9.92
C ARG A 91 6.42 -4.69 10.73
N CYS A 92 5.84 -4.54 11.92
CA CYS A 92 5.40 -5.66 12.74
C CYS A 92 4.29 -6.45 12.04
N PHE A 93 3.28 -5.78 11.48
CA PHE A 93 2.26 -6.45 10.66
C PHE A 93 2.87 -7.18 9.46
N GLY A 94 3.85 -6.55 8.80
CA GLY A 94 4.62 -7.17 7.73
C GLY A 94 5.31 -8.45 8.18
N ALA A 95 6.01 -8.42 9.32
CA ALA A 95 6.72 -9.56 9.87
C ALA A 95 5.77 -10.72 10.22
N ILE A 96 4.65 -10.45 10.89
CA ILE A 96 3.71 -11.51 11.29
C ILE A 96 3.04 -12.18 10.09
N PHE A 97 2.75 -11.46 9.00
CA PHE A 97 2.13 -12.05 7.81
C PHE A 97 3.12 -12.59 6.77
N THR A 98 4.41 -12.27 6.94
CA THR A 98 5.49 -12.89 6.15
C THR A 98 5.85 -14.27 6.70
N LYS A 99 6.00 -14.40 8.03
CA LYS A 99 6.47 -15.64 8.67
C LYS A 99 5.35 -16.46 9.32
N GLY A 100 4.27 -15.82 9.76
CA GLY A 100 3.20 -16.43 10.53
C GLY A 100 2.04 -16.99 9.70
N ASN A 101 0.95 -17.30 10.40
CA ASN A 101 -0.26 -17.89 9.85
C ASN A 101 -1.11 -16.83 9.11
N ARG A 102 -1.56 -17.16 7.90
CA ARG A 102 -2.48 -16.32 7.11
C ARG A 102 -3.95 -16.48 7.48
N ALA A 103 -4.31 -17.40 8.39
CA ALA A 103 -5.70 -17.61 8.82
C ALA A 103 -6.37 -16.33 9.34
N ILE A 104 -5.65 -15.50 10.09
CA ILE A 104 -6.18 -14.25 10.66
C ILE A 104 -6.00 -13.03 9.73
N LEU A 105 -5.42 -13.22 8.53
CA LEU A 105 -5.07 -12.12 7.62
C LEU A 105 -6.32 -11.34 7.18
N TYR A 106 -7.34 -12.08 6.72
CA TYR A 106 -8.56 -11.48 6.18
C TYR A 106 -9.32 -10.68 7.25
N ASP A 107 -9.43 -11.23 8.45
CA ASP A 107 -10.05 -10.58 9.61
C ASP A 107 -9.28 -9.33 10.06
N THR A 108 -7.95 -9.41 10.07
CA THR A 108 -7.09 -8.27 10.42
C THR A 108 -7.26 -7.12 9.43
N VAL A 109 -7.33 -7.43 8.13
CA VAL A 109 -7.56 -6.42 7.09
C VAL A 109 -8.96 -5.81 7.22
N ASN A 110 -9.99 -6.63 7.48
CA ASN A 110 -11.35 -6.14 7.71
C ASN A 110 -11.43 -5.24 8.95
N GLU A 111 -10.75 -5.57 10.04
CA GLU A 111 -10.71 -4.73 11.24
C GLU A 111 -10.05 -3.37 10.96
N LEU A 112 -8.93 -3.36 10.21
CA LEU A 112 -8.27 -2.12 9.78
C LEU A 112 -9.16 -1.28 8.84
N ILE A 113 -9.86 -1.92 7.89
CA ILE A 113 -10.86 -1.25 7.04
C ILE A 113 -12.00 -0.67 7.89
N GLY A 114 -12.41 -1.38 8.95
CA GLY A 114 -13.37 -0.91 9.94
C GLY A 114 -12.92 0.39 10.60
N ILE A 115 -11.66 0.45 11.05
CA ILE A 115 -11.05 1.68 11.62
C ILE A 115 -11.07 2.81 10.60
N LEU A 116 -10.72 2.55 9.33
CA LEU A 116 -10.76 3.56 8.28
C LEU A 116 -12.17 4.14 8.04
N ASN A 117 -13.21 3.33 8.21
CA ASN A 117 -14.60 3.74 8.06
C ASN A 117 -15.24 4.34 9.33
N ALA A 118 -14.61 4.20 10.50
CA ALA A 118 -15.17 4.62 11.78
C ALA A 118 -15.20 6.16 11.94
N GLY A 119 -16.32 6.73 12.36
CA GLY A 119 -16.43 8.13 12.81
C GLY A 119 -15.89 9.21 11.85
N LYS A 120 -15.98 10.48 12.26
CA LYS A 120 -15.44 11.64 11.52
C LYS A 120 -14.54 12.52 12.38
N ASN A 121 -14.24 12.10 13.60
CA ASN A 121 -13.64 12.96 14.61
C ASN A 121 -12.11 12.96 14.46
N GLU A 122 -11.43 13.97 14.99
CA GLU A 122 -9.97 14.09 14.85
C GLU A 122 -9.20 12.94 15.52
N VAL A 123 -9.72 12.46 16.65
CA VAL A 123 -9.24 11.25 17.34
C VAL A 123 -9.26 10.05 16.40
N ASP A 124 -10.38 9.85 15.68
CA ASP A 124 -10.51 8.77 14.72
C ASP A 124 -9.48 8.94 13.59
N LEU A 125 -9.23 10.17 13.15
CA LEU A 125 -8.29 10.45 12.07
C LEU A 125 -6.86 9.99 12.37
N LYS A 126 -6.44 10.03 13.64
CA LYS A 126 -5.13 9.53 14.09
C LYS A 126 -5.04 8.01 13.96
N ALA A 127 -6.07 7.30 14.43
CA ALA A 127 -6.17 5.86 14.29
C ALA A 127 -6.23 5.44 12.81
N LYS A 128 -7.00 6.18 11.99
CA LYS A 128 -7.07 5.96 10.54
C LYS A 128 -5.73 6.14 9.85
N PHE A 129 -4.92 7.10 10.29
CA PHE A 129 -3.58 7.27 9.76
C PHE A 129 -2.72 6.03 10.02
N ALA A 130 -2.67 5.55 11.27
CA ALA A 130 -1.91 4.35 11.60
C ALA A 130 -2.44 3.11 10.83
N ALA A 131 -3.76 2.95 10.74
CA ALA A 131 -4.39 1.84 10.02
C ALA A 131 -4.10 1.87 8.51
N ALA A 132 -4.09 3.05 7.87
CA ALA A 132 -3.75 3.18 6.45
C ALA A 132 -2.30 2.77 6.15
N VAL A 133 -1.35 3.13 7.04
CA VAL A 133 0.04 2.71 6.92
C VAL A 133 0.17 1.20 7.11
N ALA A 134 -0.49 0.64 8.13
CA ALA A 134 -0.50 -0.80 8.39
C ALA A 134 -1.06 -1.61 7.20
N LEU A 135 -2.19 -1.19 6.62
CA LEU A 135 -2.77 -1.83 5.43
C LEU A 135 -1.79 -1.84 4.26
N GLY A 136 -1.10 -0.72 4.00
CA GLY A 136 -0.08 -0.66 2.95
C GLY A 136 1.02 -1.70 3.15
N GLU A 137 1.55 -1.85 4.38
CA GLU A 137 2.58 -2.87 4.65
C GLU A 137 2.06 -4.30 4.54
N ILE A 138 0.84 -4.58 5.03
CA ILE A 138 0.21 -5.90 4.92
C ILE A 138 0.06 -6.31 3.46
N PHE A 139 -0.46 -5.41 2.61
CA PHE A 139 -0.59 -5.69 1.18
C PHE A 139 0.76 -5.89 0.50
N THR A 140 1.81 -5.20 0.94
CA THR A 140 3.16 -5.39 0.37
C THR A 140 3.67 -6.81 0.57
N VAL A 141 3.40 -7.44 1.72
CA VAL A 141 3.92 -8.78 2.04
C VAL A 141 2.95 -9.92 1.70
N ALA A 142 1.64 -9.67 1.78
CA ALA A 142 0.61 -10.70 1.70
C ALA A 142 -0.53 -10.35 0.72
N GLY A 143 -0.35 -9.32 -0.13
CA GLY A 143 -1.38 -8.83 -1.04
C GLY A 143 -1.88 -9.88 -2.03
N GLY A 144 -1.04 -10.83 -2.45
CA GLY A 144 -1.48 -11.95 -3.32
C GLY A 144 -2.58 -12.83 -2.71
N SER A 145 -2.72 -12.85 -1.37
CA SER A 145 -3.83 -13.52 -0.67
C SER A 145 -5.03 -12.59 -0.41
N LEU A 146 -4.96 -11.33 -0.82
CA LEU A 146 -5.94 -10.28 -0.55
C LEU A 146 -6.48 -9.61 -1.82
N ILE A 147 -6.37 -10.26 -2.97
CA ILE A 147 -6.87 -9.76 -4.26
C ILE A 147 -8.35 -9.34 -4.14
N ASN A 148 -9.18 -10.16 -3.48
CA ASN A 148 -10.61 -9.86 -3.31
C ASN A 148 -10.90 -8.64 -2.41
N GLN A 149 -9.93 -8.23 -1.57
CA GLN A 149 -10.07 -7.05 -0.69
C GLN A 149 -9.40 -5.79 -1.27
N SER A 150 -8.69 -5.89 -2.40
CA SER A 150 -7.90 -4.76 -2.92
C SER A 150 -8.77 -3.58 -3.33
N SER A 151 -9.86 -3.83 -4.06
CA SER A 151 -10.75 -2.77 -4.55
C SER A 151 -11.45 -2.04 -3.41
N VAL A 152 -11.96 -2.76 -2.40
CA VAL A 152 -12.59 -2.14 -1.23
C VAL A 152 -11.57 -1.36 -0.39
N THR A 153 -10.34 -1.87 -0.27
CA THR A 153 -9.26 -1.17 0.45
C THR A 153 -8.89 0.13 -0.26
N CYS A 154 -8.69 0.11 -1.59
CA CYS A 154 -8.45 1.30 -2.39
C CYS A 154 -9.59 2.32 -2.26
N ALA A 155 -10.84 1.88 -2.34
CA ALA A 155 -12.01 2.75 -2.23
C ALA A 155 -12.08 3.46 -0.86
N VAL A 156 -11.81 2.74 0.24
CA VAL A 156 -11.82 3.31 1.59
C VAL A 156 -10.64 4.27 1.80
N LEU A 157 -9.45 3.94 1.28
CA LEU A 157 -8.30 4.85 1.28
C LEU A 157 -8.58 6.14 0.49
N LEU A 158 -9.22 6.03 -0.68
CA LEU A 158 -9.62 7.19 -1.50
C LEU A 158 -10.66 8.06 -0.77
N LYS A 159 -11.63 7.44 -0.08
CA LYS A 159 -12.64 8.15 0.71
C LYS A 159 -12.02 8.96 1.85
N LEU A 160 -10.92 8.48 2.45
CA LEU A 160 -10.23 9.16 3.56
C LEU A 160 -9.62 10.51 3.16
N PHE A 161 -9.38 10.76 1.86
CA PHE A 161 -8.85 12.04 1.42
C PHE A 161 -9.73 13.22 1.85
N LYS A 162 -11.06 13.04 1.88
CA LYS A 162 -12.03 14.09 2.25
C LYS A 162 -11.80 14.65 3.66
N SER A 163 -11.43 13.81 4.63
CA SER A 163 -11.14 14.24 6.01
C SER A 163 -9.66 14.53 6.27
N SER A 164 -8.80 14.41 5.25
CA SER A 164 -7.34 14.58 5.39
C SER A 164 -6.80 15.89 4.79
N GLN A 165 -7.69 16.81 4.36
CA GLN A 165 -7.33 18.02 3.63
C GLN A 165 -6.26 18.87 4.35
N GLN A 166 -6.37 18.98 5.68
CA GLN A 166 -5.41 19.72 6.51
C GLN A 166 -4.17 18.89 6.93
N HIS A 167 -4.11 17.60 6.59
CA HIS A 167 -3.05 16.68 7.01
C HIS A 167 -2.22 16.18 5.81
N ALA A 168 -1.22 16.97 5.40
CA ALA A 168 -0.33 16.62 4.28
C ALA A 168 0.36 15.25 4.46
N GLY A 169 0.81 14.93 5.68
CA GLY A 169 1.43 13.64 5.97
C GLY A 169 0.48 12.45 5.77
N LEU A 170 -0.81 12.61 6.12
CA LEU A 170 -1.83 11.59 5.90
C LEU A 170 -2.11 11.42 4.40
N ARG A 171 -2.32 12.53 3.67
CA ARG A 171 -2.53 12.50 2.20
C ARG A 171 -1.39 11.81 1.45
N SER A 172 -0.14 12.11 1.81
CA SER A 172 1.03 11.46 1.21
C SER A 172 1.08 9.96 1.53
N SER A 173 0.70 9.58 2.75
CA SER A 173 0.68 8.18 3.20
C SER A 173 -0.48 7.39 2.57
N LEU A 174 -1.61 8.03 2.28
CA LEU A 174 -2.71 7.40 1.55
C LEU A 174 -2.30 6.98 0.13
N TYR A 175 -1.61 7.85 -0.62
CA TYR A 175 -1.05 7.46 -1.92
C TYR A 175 -0.02 6.35 -1.80
N THR A 176 0.81 6.40 -0.77
CA THR A 176 1.79 5.34 -0.49
C THR A 176 1.11 4.01 -0.20
N ALA A 177 0.03 4.01 0.60
CA ALA A 177 -0.75 2.82 0.90
C ALA A 177 -1.45 2.27 -0.35
N ILE A 178 -2.10 3.12 -1.16
CA ILE A 178 -2.71 2.71 -2.43
C ILE A 178 -1.67 2.11 -3.37
N ARG A 179 -0.51 2.75 -3.52
CA ARG A 179 0.60 2.22 -4.32
C ARG A 179 1.00 0.83 -3.83
N LYS A 180 1.13 0.63 -2.52
CA LYS A 180 1.49 -0.68 -1.93
C LYS A 180 0.41 -1.73 -2.16
N VAL A 181 -0.87 -1.36 -2.10
CA VAL A 181 -2.00 -2.25 -2.45
C VAL A 181 -1.89 -2.70 -3.91
N VAL A 182 -1.76 -1.75 -4.85
CA VAL A 182 -1.64 -2.03 -6.28
C VAL A 182 -0.43 -2.91 -6.60
N ALA A 183 0.72 -2.63 -5.97
CA ALA A 183 1.93 -3.43 -6.16
C ALA A 183 1.82 -4.83 -5.55
N GLY A 184 1.28 -4.91 -4.33
CA GLY A 184 1.35 -6.08 -3.48
C GLY A 184 0.40 -7.22 -3.87
N ILE A 185 -0.67 -6.93 -4.61
CA ILE A 185 -1.60 -7.96 -5.10
C ILE A 185 -1.01 -8.81 -6.24
N GLY A 186 0.00 -8.32 -6.94
CA GLY A 186 0.68 -9.04 -8.04
C GLY A 186 -0.14 -9.19 -9.33
N THR A 187 -1.43 -8.83 -9.32
CA THR A 187 -2.31 -8.80 -10.49
C THR A 187 -2.84 -7.38 -10.72
N PRO A 188 -3.39 -7.06 -11.90
CA PRO A 188 -4.07 -5.78 -12.09
C PRO A 188 -5.23 -5.62 -11.10
N VAL A 189 -5.33 -4.44 -10.46
CA VAL A 189 -6.55 -4.02 -9.76
C VAL A 189 -7.69 -3.87 -10.75
N ASP A 190 -8.94 -3.91 -10.27
CA ASP A 190 -10.12 -3.65 -11.09
C ASP A 190 -10.02 -2.32 -11.88
N GLU A 191 -10.51 -2.30 -13.12
CA GLU A 191 -10.36 -1.16 -14.04
C GLU A 191 -11.04 0.11 -13.51
N SER A 192 -12.22 -0.01 -12.88
CA SER A 192 -12.92 1.14 -12.32
C SER A 192 -12.12 1.74 -11.17
N THR A 193 -11.59 0.88 -10.29
CA THR A 193 -10.71 1.27 -9.19
C THR A 193 -9.43 1.93 -9.72
N ALA A 194 -8.81 1.38 -10.77
CA ALA A 194 -7.62 1.94 -11.40
C ALA A 194 -7.88 3.36 -11.94
N LYS A 195 -9.01 3.57 -12.63
CA LYS A 195 -9.40 4.87 -13.19
C LYS A 195 -9.65 5.92 -12.11
N ASP A 196 -10.27 5.54 -11.00
CA ASP A 196 -10.47 6.44 -9.86
C ASP A 196 -9.14 6.87 -9.22
N ILE A 197 -8.24 5.91 -8.98
CA ILE A 197 -6.89 6.20 -8.48
C ILE A 197 -6.14 7.10 -9.46
N TRP A 198 -6.18 6.79 -10.76
CA TRP A 198 -5.52 7.56 -11.81
C TRP A 198 -5.98 9.02 -11.85
N LYS A 199 -7.30 9.24 -11.82
CA LYS A 199 -7.88 10.59 -11.78
C LYS A 199 -7.45 11.34 -10.52
N HIS A 200 -7.55 10.70 -9.36
CA HIS A 200 -7.23 11.31 -8.08
C HIS A 200 -5.73 11.69 -8.00
N ALA A 201 -4.84 10.76 -8.36
CA ALA A 201 -3.39 10.96 -8.32
C ALA A 201 -2.92 12.00 -9.35
N ARG A 202 -3.45 12.00 -10.59
CA ARG A 202 -3.11 13.05 -11.57
C ARG A 202 -3.51 14.44 -11.10
N ASN A 203 -4.66 14.58 -10.45
CA ASN A 203 -5.08 15.86 -9.90
C ASN A 203 -4.09 16.32 -8.81
N ALA A 204 -3.84 15.48 -7.79
CA ALA A 204 -2.98 15.87 -6.68
C ALA A 204 -1.50 16.05 -7.06
N ALA A 205 -1.02 15.40 -8.12
CA ALA A 205 0.33 15.67 -8.62
C ALA A 205 0.54 17.17 -8.90
N VAL A 206 -0.50 17.84 -9.44
CA VAL A 206 -0.43 19.26 -9.86
C VAL A 206 -1.05 20.21 -8.83
N SER A 207 -2.19 19.84 -8.24
CA SER A 207 -3.02 20.76 -7.46
C SER A 207 -2.66 20.81 -5.97
N ASP A 208 -1.90 19.83 -5.48
CA ASP A 208 -1.62 19.71 -4.06
C ASP A 208 -0.55 20.71 -3.61
N LYS A 209 -0.77 21.38 -2.48
CA LYS A 209 0.19 22.34 -1.92
C LYS A 209 1.43 21.67 -1.32
N ALA A 210 1.32 20.41 -0.92
CA ALA A 210 2.40 19.70 -0.25
C ALA A 210 3.21 18.85 -1.24
N TYR A 211 4.49 19.17 -1.41
CA TYR A 211 5.40 18.45 -2.30
C TYR A 211 5.50 16.95 -1.98
N SER A 212 5.39 16.56 -0.71
CA SER A 212 5.37 15.14 -0.33
C SER A 212 4.13 14.40 -0.83
N VAL A 213 3.01 15.09 -1.03
CA VAL A 213 1.79 14.50 -1.61
C VAL A 213 1.93 14.41 -3.12
N GLN A 214 2.45 15.47 -3.77
CA GLN A 214 2.74 15.47 -5.20
C GLN A 214 3.66 14.30 -5.59
N ALA A 215 4.78 14.12 -4.86
CA ALA A 215 5.71 13.02 -5.10
C ALA A 215 5.05 11.64 -4.93
N SER A 216 4.30 11.43 -3.84
CA SER A 216 3.60 10.15 -3.61
C SER A 216 2.51 9.88 -4.65
N ALA A 217 1.83 10.91 -5.14
CA ALA A 217 0.85 10.79 -6.22
C ALA A 217 1.52 10.36 -7.53
N CYS A 218 2.65 10.96 -7.91
CA CYS A 218 3.44 10.55 -9.07
C CYS A 218 3.92 9.09 -8.97
N LEU A 219 4.42 8.66 -7.81
CA LEU A 219 4.82 7.26 -7.58
C LEU A 219 3.63 6.30 -7.62
N CYS A 220 2.43 6.75 -7.22
CA CYS A 220 1.20 5.96 -7.34
C CYS A 220 0.79 5.78 -8.81
N LEU A 221 0.87 6.84 -9.62
CA LEU A 221 0.65 6.78 -11.07
C LEU A 221 1.64 5.83 -11.75
N GLU A 222 2.93 5.94 -11.43
CA GLU A 222 3.98 5.05 -11.92
C GLU A 222 3.63 3.58 -11.64
N GLN A 223 3.19 3.28 -10.42
CA GLN A 223 2.80 1.92 -10.05
C GLN A 223 1.59 1.41 -10.84
N LEU A 224 0.56 2.24 -11.06
CA LEU A 224 -0.58 1.86 -11.90
C LEU A 224 -0.15 1.53 -13.32
N ILE A 225 0.74 2.34 -13.90
CA ILE A 225 1.25 2.12 -15.26
C ILE A 225 1.95 0.77 -15.36
N LYS A 226 2.78 0.43 -14.37
CA LYS A 226 3.55 -0.81 -14.30
C LYS A 226 2.70 -2.05 -14.00
N SER A 227 1.64 -1.90 -13.21
CA SER A 227 0.91 -3.06 -12.63
C SER A 227 -0.40 -3.37 -13.33
N THR A 228 -0.86 -2.52 -14.27
CA THR A 228 -2.14 -2.69 -14.94
C THR A 228 -1.98 -2.61 -16.46
N PRO A 229 -2.83 -3.28 -17.26
CA PRO A 229 -2.82 -3.13 -18.71
C PRO A 229 -3.49 -1.83 -19.18
N TYR A 230 -4.11 -1.08 -18.28
CA TYR A 230 -4.84 0.16 -18.57
C TYR A 230 -3.92 1.35 -18.88
N PHE A 231 -4.47 2.45 -19.37
CA PHE A 231 -3.75 3.69 -19.66
C PHE A 231 -2.68 3.56 -20.74
N ASN A 232 -3.02 2.90 -21.85
CA ASN A 232 -2.08 2.56 -22.94
C ASN A 232 -2.43 3.22 -24.28
N ASN A 233 -3.46 4.07 -24.35
CA ASN A 233 -3.81 4.80 -25.56
C ASN A 233 -3.14 6.19 -25.61
N LEU A 234 -3.18 6.82 -26.78
CA LEU A 234 -2.59 8.14 -27.01
C LEU A 234 -3.17 9.23 -26.10
N ASN A 235 -4.48 9.17 -25.81
CA ASN A 235 -5.13 10.15 -24.96
C ASN A 235 -4.63 10.04 -23.51
N ASP A 236 -4.46 8.83 -22.99
CA ASP A 236 -3.91 8.61 -21.64
C ASP A 236 -2.46 9.09 -21.54
N PHE A 237 -1.66 8.86 -22.58
CA PHE A 237 -0.29 9.37 -22.67
C PHE A 237 -0.24 10.89 -22.66
N GLU A 238 -0.98 11.57 -23.55
CA GLU A 238 -0.97 13.04 -23.62
C GLU A 238 -1.50 13.67 -22.32
N ASN A 239 -2.50 13.04 -21.70
CA ASN A 239 -3.02 13.42 -20.40
C ASN A 239 -1.97 13.32 -19.29
N LEU A 240 -1.21 12.22 -19.24
CA LEU A 240 -0.16 12.05 -18.25
C LEU A 240 1.01 13.01 -18.52
N LYS A 241 1.45 13.13 -19.76
CA LYS A 241 2.51 14.04 -20.20
C LYS A 241 2.19 15.49 -19.81
N SER A 242 0.96 15.95 -20.05
CA SER A 242 0.49 17.27 -19.62
C SER A 242 0.56 17.44 -18.09
N THR A 243 0.18 16.42 -17.32
CA THR A 243 0.33 16.41 -15.87
C THR A 243 1.81 16.50 -15.46
N ILE A 244 2.68 15.66 -16.03
CA ILE A 244 4.11 15.60 -15.66
C ILE A 244 4.84 16.90 -16.02
N TRP A 245 4.54 17.51 -17.17
CA TRP A 245 5.17 18.79 -17.56
C TRP A 245 4.90 19.93 -16.58
N LYS A 246 3.80 19.88 -15.84
CA LYS A 246 3.49 20.88 -14.81
C LYS A 246 4.30 20.69 -13.52
N VAL A 247 4.89 19.53 -13.30
CA VAL A 247 5.51 19.15 -12.01
C VAL A 247 6.98 18.75 -12.14
N ILE A 248 7.47 18.49 -13.35
CA ILE A 248 8.84 18.04 -13.59
C ILE A 248 9.90 19.09 -13.23
N ASP A 249 9.52 20.37 -13.25
CA ASP A 249 10.36 21.51 -12.85
C ASP A 249 10.10 21.95 -11.39
N SER A 250 9.59 21.05 -10.55
CA SER A 250 9.37 21.34 -9.13
C SER A 250 10.68 21.72 -8.44
N PRO A 251 10.68 22.68 -7.48
CA PRO A 251 11.87 23.02 -6.71
C PRO A 251 12.36 21.84 -5.83
N VAL A 252 11.50 20.85 -5.56
CA VAL A 252 11.82 19.70 -4.71
C VAL A 252 12.28 18.50 -5.53
N THR A 253 13.48 18.00 -5.25
CA THR A 253 14.11 16.87 -5.95
C THR A 253 13.26 15.61 -5.96
N SER A 254 12.57 15.28 -4.86
CA SER A 254 11.73 14.08 -4.79
C SER A 254 10.53 14.14 -5.75
N VAL A 255 9.97 15.32 -6.02
CA VAL A 255 8.88 15.50 -6.99
C VAL A 255 9.43 15.35 -8.41
N ARG A 256 10.60 15.93 -8.71
CA ARG A 256 11.27 15.76 -10.01
C ARG A 256 11.57 14.29 -10.30
N HIS A 257 12.15 13.56 -9.34
CA HIS A 257 12.45 12.14 -9.52
C HIS A 257 11.18 11.29 -9.71
N ALA A 258 10.14 11.52 -8.88
CA ALA A 258 8.89 10.77 -8.98
C ALA A 258 8.15 11.04 -10.30
N SER A 259 8.12 12.29 -10.76
CA SER A 259 7.47 12.66 -12.02
C SER A 259 8.23 12.12 -13.24
N ALA A 260 9.57 12.19 -13.23
CA ALA A 260 10.41 11.57 -14.25
C ALA A 260 10.24 10.05 -14.31
N ALA A 261 10.18 9.36 -13.16
CA ALA A 261 9.94 7.92 -13.10
C ALA A 261 8.58 7.53 -13.70
N CYS A 262 7.54 8.33 -13.45
CA CYS A 262 6.21 8.14 -14.03
C CYS A 262 6.22 8.30 -15.56
N LEU A 263 6.89 9.34 -16.08
CA LEU A 263 7.05 9.52 -17.53
C LEU A 263 7.88 8.40 -18.16
N ALA A 264 8.96 7.96 -17.51
CA ALA A 264 9.73 6.82 -17.98
C ALA A 264 8.87 5.55 -18.07
N ALA A 265 8.04 5.29 -17.05
CA ALA A 265 7.16 4.12 -17.03
C ALA A 265 6.16 4.10 -18.19
N ILE A 266 5.51 5.23 -18.52
CA ILE A 266 4.55 5.30 -19.64
C ILE A 266 5.26 5.12 -20.99
N LEU A 267 6.47 5.67 -21.15
CA LEU A 267 7.25 5.55 -22.38
C LEU A 267 7.73 4.11 -22.60
N VAL A 268 8.22 3.45 -21.55
CA VAL A 268 8.59 2.03 -21.60
C VAL A 268 7.38 1.17 -22.00
N LYS A 269 6.22 1.45 -21.41
CA LYS A 269 4.98 0.74 -21.75
C LYS A 269 4.59 0.93 -23.22
N GLY A 270 4.67 2.16 -23.72
CA GLY A 270 4.38 2.48 -25.12
C GLY A 270 5.41 1.96 -26.13
N HIS A 271 6.67 1.79 -25.73
CA HIS A 271 7.75 1.29 -26.59
C HIS A 271 7.83 -0.25 -26.66
N SER A 272 7.10 -0.99 -25.80
CA SER A 272 7.20 -2.45 -25.78
C SER A 272 6.94 -3.06 -27.18
N VAL A 273 7.94 -3.81 -27.67
CA VAL A 273 8.19 -4.21 -29.09
C VAL A 273 7.08 -5.09 -29.71
N GLY A 274 5.97 -5.34 -29.00
CA GLY A 274 4.84 -6.14 -29.46
C GLY A 274 3.50 -5.40 -29.51
N GLY A 275 3.48 -4.08 -29.33
CA GLY A 275 2.25 -3.28 -29.38
C GLY A 275 1.65 -3.29 -30.78
N GLN A 276 0.71 -4.21 -31.05
CA GLN A 276 -0.27 -4.03 -32.11
C GLN A 276 -1.00 -2.72 -31.86
N VAL A 277 -0.57 -1.68 -32.58
CA VAL A 277 -1.50 -0.63 -32.95
C VAL A 277 -2.45 -1.32 -33.92
N ASP A 278 -3.60 -1.80 -33.43
CA ASP A 278 -4.75 -2.02 -34.29
C ASP A 278 -5.13 -0.64 -34.85
N VAL A 279 -4.42 -0.25 -35.91
CA VAL A 279 -4.83 0.85 -36.77
C VAL A 279 -6.14 0.35 -37.38
N PRO A 280 -7.29 0.96 -37.08
CA PRO A 280 -8.52 0.59 -37.75
C PRO A 280 -8.29 0.84 -39.23
N THR A 281 -8.15 -0.25 -40.01
CA THR A 281 -7.95 -0.13 -41.45
C THR A 281 -9.25 0.44 -41.99
N VAL A 282 -9.23 1.73 -42.31
CA VAL A 282 -10.34 2.39 -43.00
C VAL A 282 -10.52 1.62 -44.32
N LYS A 283 -11.53 0.75 -44.37
CA LYS A 283 -11.93 0.07 -45.60
C LYS A 283 -12.34 1.18 -46.57
N ARG A 284 -11.48 1.45 -47.56
CA ARG A 284 -11.83 2.36 -48.66
C ARG A 284 -13.14 1.83 -49.29
N PRO A 285 -14.16 2.67 -49.46
CA PRO A 285 -15.38 2.25 -50.12
C PRO A 285 -15.06 1.81 -51.56
N LYS A 286 -15.46 0.58 -51.90
CA LYS A 286 -15.34 0.05 -53.27
C LYS A 286 -16.20 0.93 -54.18
N LYS A 287 -15.58 1.63 -55.13
CA LYS A 287 -16.29 2.28 -56.24
C LYS A 287 -17.02 1.20 -57.04
N PRO A 288 -18.32 1.36 -57.36
CA PRO A 288 -19.01 0.42 -58.22
C PRO A 288 -18.44 0.50 -59.64
N LEU A 289 -18.06 -0.65 -60.20
CA LEU A 289 -17.66 -0.78 -61.59
C LEU A 289 -18.91 -0.56 -62.47
N ARG A 290 -18.86 0.47 -63.31
CA ARG A 290 -19.90 0.81 -64.27
C ARG A 290 -19.92 -0.27 -65.37
N ALA A 291 -20.98 -1.06 -65.45
CA ALA A 291 -21.17 -2.05 -66.50
C ALA A 291 -21.31 -1.36 -67.87
N ARG A 292 -20.37 -1.62 -68.78
CA ARG A 292 -20.47 -1.27 -70.20
C ARG A 292 -21.22 -2.42 -70.88
N SER A 293 -22.49 -2.22 -71.22
CA SER A 293 -23.22 -3.12 -72.10
C SER A 293 -22.60 -3.06 -73.50
N ARG A 294 -21.95 -4.16 -73.91
CA ARG A 294 -21.65 -4.40 -75.33
C ARG A 294 -22.92 -4.98 -75.96
N GLY A 295 -23.38 -4.33 -77.02
CA GLY A 295 -24.47 -4.83 -77.85
C GLY A 295 -24.11 -6.16 -78.50
N CYS A 296 -25.09 -7.05 -78.58
CA CYS A 296 -25.10 -8.14 -79.54
C CYS A 296 -26.22 -7.87 -80.54
N ARG A 297 -25.82 -7.85 -81.82
CA ARG A 297 -26.71 -8.07 -82.96
C ARG A 297 -27.08 -9.55 -82.98
N GLY A 298 -28.33 -9.82 -83.35
CA GLY A 298 -28.92 -11.12 -83.62
C GLY A 298 -30.36 -10.89 -84.03
#